data_AF-A0A8S3RR75-F1
#
_entry.id   AF-A0A8S3RR75-F1
#
_cell.length_a   1.000
_cell.length_b   1.000
_cell.length_c   1.000
_cell.angle_alpha   90.00
_cell.angle_beta   90.00
_cell.angle_gamma   90.00
#
_symmetry.space_group_name_H-M   'P 1'
#
loop_
_entity.id
_entity.type
_entity.pdbx_description
1 polymer ?
#
loop_
_entity_poly.entity_id
_entity_poly.type
_entity_poly.pdbx_seq_one_letter_code
_entity_poly.pdbx_strand_id
1 'polypeptide(L)'
;MKITLTIIVLVLAVLITNCDGWWNGKLRGYKCNEPSGGEPYYFGTTDLSCMGKRKAPSRSTRSHKHRWILYKGYYFERLNKSDVYNRGFSTNSDKCSTRRESRPAGYSSLSVDCIMKCTNSYERKYGSYRRRVNDGRHFANRLSDILCTRKTCPSWC
;
A
#
# COMPACT_ATOMS: atom_id res chain seq x y z
N MET A 1 7.42 -41.77 6.31
CA MET A 1 7.39 -40.93 5.09
C MET A 1 6.10 -40.12 4.91
N LYS A 2 4.90 -40.67 5.17
CA LYS A 2 3.64 -39.92 4.98
C LYS A 2 3.52 -38.67 5.88
N ILE A 3 3.85 -38.77 7.17
CA ILE A 3 3.73 -37.67 8.14
C ILE A 3 4.70 -36.51 7.81
N THR A 4 5.93 -36.84 7.41
CA THR A 4 6.95 -35.86 7.02
C THR A 4 6.52 -35.06 5.79
N LEU A 5 5.90 -35.73 4.81
CA LEU A 5 5.36 -35.08 3.62
C LEU A 5 4.22 -34.11 3.98
N THR A 6 3.32 -34.51 4.89
CA THR A 6 2.20 -33.68 5.35
C THR A 6 2.68 -32.41 6.06
N ILE A 7 3.72 -32.52 6.90
CA ILE A 7 4.31 -31.37 7.59
C ILE A 7 4.96 -30.41 6.60
N ILE A 8 5.70 -30.91 5.61
CA ILE A 8 6.31 -30.08 4.57
C ILE A 8 5.24 -29.34 3.75
N VAL A 9 4.14 -30.01 3.38
CA VAL A 9 3.02 -29.40 2.66
C VAL A 9 2.34 -28.29 3.50
N LEU A 10 2.15 -28.51 4.80
CA LEU A 10 1.57 -27.50 5.70
C LEU A 10 2.50 -26.30 5.89
N VAL A 11 3.81 -26.52 6.04
CA VAL A 11 4.80 -25.44 6.16
C VAL A 11 4.86 -24.63 4.86
N LEU A 12 4.84 -25.28 3.70
CA LEU A 12 4.79 -24.60 2.41
C LEU A 12 3.47 -23.85 2.21
N ALA A 13 2.33 -24.40 2.61
CA ALA A 13 1.04 -23.72 2.55
C ALA A 13 1.03 -22.44 3.41
N VAL A 14 1.59 -22.49 4.63
CA VAL A 14 1.75 -21.32 5.50
C VAL A 14 2.73 -20.30 4.93
N LEU A 15 3.79 -20.75 4.24
CA LEU A 15 4.75 -19.83 3.60
C LEU A 15 4.16 -19.18 2.33
N ILE A 16 3.29 -19.89 1.59
CA ILE A 16 2.62 -19.39 0.39
C ILE A 16 1.46 -18.44 0.76
N THR A 17 0.78 -18.64 1.90
CA THR A 17 -0.24 -17.69 2.39
C THR A 17 0.34 -16.37 2.88
N ASN A 18 1.65 -16.30 3.16
CA ASN A 18 2.37 -15.06 3.45
C ASN A 18 2.93 -14.36 2.19
N CYS A 19 2.68 -14.91 1.00
CA CYS A 19 2.82 -14.16 -0.25
C CYS A 19 1.57 -13.31 -0.45
N ASP A 20 1.39 -12.30 0.40
CA ASP A 20 0.29 -11.35 0.28
C ASP A 20 0.34 -10.64 -1.07
N GLY A 21 -0.63 -10.99 -1.90
CA GLY A 21 -1.35 -10.03 -2.71
C GLY A 21 -0.93 -9.87 -4.17
N TRP A 22 -0.69 -10.96 -4.92
CA TRP A 22 -0.74 -10.83 -6.39
C TRP A 22 -1.38 -11.99 -7.18
N TRP A 23 -1.62 -13.17 -6.59
CA TRP A 23 -2.08 -14.33 -7.38
C TRP A 23 -3.53 -14.79 -7.11
N ASN A 24 -4.23 -14.22 -6.15
CA ASN A 24 -5.67 -14.48 -5.95
C ASN A 24 -6.48 -13.21 -6.19
N GLY A 25 -6.83 -12.99 -7.45
CA GLY A 25 -7.74 -11.96 -7.94
C GLY A 25 -9.20 -12.17 -7.49
N LYS A 26 -9.44 -12.24 -6.18
CA LYS A 26 -10.77 -12.14 -5.58
C LYS A 26 -10.72 -11.17 -4.38
N LEU A 27 -10.40 -9.91 -4.66
CA LEU A 27 -11.13 -8.85 -3.96
C LEU A 27 -12.60 -9.07 -4.32
N ARG A 28 -13.39 -9.56 -3.35
CA ARG A 28 -14.83 -9.76 -3.49
C ARG A 28 -15.46 -8.51 -4.13
N GLY A 29 -15.82 -8.59 -5.41
CA GLY A 29 -16.94 -7.89 -6.07
C GLY A 29 -17.20 -6.39 -5.86
N TYR A 30 -16.36 -5.62 -5.19
CA TYR A 30 -16.57 -4.17 -5.09
C TYR A 30 -16.15 -3.55 -6.43
N LYS A 31 -17.13 -2.99 -7.15
CA LYS A 31 -16.88 -2.19 -8.35
C LYS A 31 -16.26 -0.86 -7.93
N CYS A 32 -14.98 -0.85 -7.60
CA CYS A 32 -14.21 0.39 -7.40
C CYS A 32 -14.05 1.19 -8.70
N ASN A 33 -14.48 0.63 -9.84
CA ASN A 33 -14.22 1.12 -11.19
C ASN A 33 -15.29 2.09 -11.73
N GLU A 34 -16.26 2.51 -10.91
CA GLU A 34 -17.36 3.39 -11.35
C GLU A 34 -16.98 4.87 -11.20
N PRO A 35 -16.74 5.61 -12.32
CA PRO A 35 -16.30 6.99 -12.26
C PRO A 35 -17.34 7.95 -11.67
N SER A 36 -18.63 7.60 -11.78
CA SER A 36 -19.73 8.35 -11.14
C SER A 36 -19.66 8.31 -9.61
N GLY A 37 -18.88 7.40 -9.03
CA GLY A 37 -18.74 7.21 -7.59
C GLY A 37 -17.82 8.21 -6.89
N GLY A 38 -17.15 9.12 -7.61
CA GLY A 38 -16.30 10.18 -7.07
C GLY A 38 -14.99 10.37 -7.84
N GLU A 39 -13.95 10.81 -7.15
CA GLU A 39 -12.65 11.12 -7.77
C GLU A 39 -11.75 9.89 -7.85
N PRO A 40 -10.90 9.77 -8.88
CA PRO A 40 -9.99 8.65 -9.00
C PRO A 40 -8.87 8.70 -7.96
N TYR A 41 -8.46 7.53 -7.49
CA TYR A 41 -7.20 7.34 -6.77
C TYR A 41 -6.30 6.34 -7.49
N TYR A 42 -5.00 6.45 -7.27
CA TYR A 42 -3.99 5.68 -8.00
C TYR A 42 -3.00 5.06 -7.02
N PHE A 43 -2.56 3.83 -7.31
CA PHE A 43 -1.33 3.33 -6.72
C PHE A 43 -0.12 3.97 -7.39
N GLY A 44 0.96 4.05 -6.63
CA GLY A 44 2.27 4.32 -7.19
C GLY A 44 3.38 3.72 -6.37
N THR A 45 4.57 3.83 -6.94
CA THR A 45 5.78 3.26 -6.37
C THR A 45 6.95 4.22 -6.42
N THR A 46 7.82 4.12 -5.43
CA THR A 46 9.14 4.76 -5.39
C THR A 46 10.19 3.68 -5.12
N ASP A 47 11.36 3.75 -5.74
CA ASP A 47 12.40 2.73 -5.55
C ASP A 47 13.00 2.77 -4.13
N LEU A 48 12.83 1.70 -3.33
CA LEU A 48 13.39 1.64 -1.97
C LEU A 48 14.91 1.58 -1.96
N SER A 49 15.55 1.10 -3.03
CA SER A 49 17.01 1.08 -3.11
C SER A 49 17.60 2.49 -3.11
N CYS A 50 16.85 3.46 -3.64
CA CYS A 50 17.20 4.87 -3.61
C CYS A 50 16.79 5.55 -2.29
N MET A 51 15.64 5.19 -1.70
CA MET A 51 15.17 5.78 -0.45
C MET A 51 15.96 5.32 0.79
N GLY A 52 16.56 4.11 0.75
CA GLY A 52 17.45 3.63 1.80
C GLY A 52 18.82 4.31 1.74
N LYS A 53 19.44 4.57 2.91
CA LYS A 53 20.79 5.18 3.02
C LYS A 53 21.73 4.66 1.92
N ARG A 54 22.38 5.59 1.19
CA ARG A 54 23.44 5.35 0.19
C ARG A 54 24.28 4.13 0.60
N LYS A 55 24.03 2.98 -0.01
CA LYS A 55 24.97 1.84 0.01
C LYS A 55 25.74 1.85 -1.29
N ALA A 56 27.00 1.41 -1.23
CA ALA A 56 27.84 1.23 -2.40
C ALA A 56 27.07 0.45 -3.49
N PRO A 57 27.23 0.79 -4.78
CA PRO A 57 26.46 0.20 -5.86
C PRO A 57 26.54 -1.33 -5.80
N SER A 58 25.38 -1.97 -5.65
CA SER A 58 25.24 -3.43 -5.63
C SER A 58 24.51 -3.86 -6.90
N ARG A 59 25.08 -4.79 -7.66
CA ARG A 59 24.52 -5.33 -8.92
C ARG A 59 23.33 -6.29 -8.71
N SER A 60 22.61 -6.15 -7.60
CA SER A 60 21.49 -7.01 -7.19
C SER A 60 20.16 -6.50 -7.78
N THR A 61 19.48 -7.34 -8.56
CA THR A 61 18.28 -7.04 -9.36
C THR A 61 16.95 -7.05 -8.60
N ARG A 62 16.94 -7.29 -7.28
CA ARG A 62 15.69 -7.31 -6.50
C ARG A 62 15.28 -5.89 -6.08
N SER A 63 14.67 -5.13 -6.99
CA SER A 63 14.05 -3.83 -6.67
C SER A 63 12.94 -3.99 -5.64
N HIS A 64 13.21 -3.57 -4.40
CA HIS A 64 12.19 -3.40 -3.39
C HIS A 64 11.52 -2.05 -3.69
N LYS A 65 10.19 -1.98 -3.77
CA LYS A 65 9.47 -0.74 -4.07
C LYS A 65 8.65 -0.28 -2.88
N HIS A 66 8.79 0.99 -2.52
CA HIS A 66 7.89 1.67 -1.59
C HIS A 66 6.58 1.93 -2.34
N ARG A 67 5.43 1.79 -1.66
CA ARG A 67 4.10 1.97 -2.25
C ARG A 67 3.37 3.12 -1.57
N TRP A 68 2.61 3.85 -2.38
CA TRP A 68 1.82 5.00 -1.97
C TRP A 68 0.50 5.09 -2.72
N ILE A 69 -0.42 5.88 -2.19
CA ILE A 69 -1.71 6.22 -2.82
C ILE A 69 -1.70 7.69 -3.21
N LEU A 70 -2.01 7.99 -4.47
CA LEU A 70 -2.34 9.34 -4.92
C LEU A 70 -3.86 9.49 -4.95
N TYR A 71 -4.40 10.47 -4.21
CA TYR A 71 -5.81 10.81 -4.22
C TYR A 71 -5.99 12.32 -4.11
N LYS A 72 -6.74 12.93 -5.04
CA LYS A 72 -7.02 14.39 -5.08
C LYS A 72 -5.75 15.27 -4.93
N GLY A 73 -4.65 14.86 -5.55
CA GLY A 73 -3.37 15.60 -5.50
C GLY A 73 -2.53 15.38 -4.23
N TYR A 74 -2.96 14.52 -3.32
CA TYR A 74 -2.21 14.13 -2.12
C TYR A 74 -1.64 12.72 -2.26
N TYR A 75 -0.39 12.58 -1.87
CA TYR A 75 0.35 11.33 -1.80
C TYR A 75 0.35 10.85 -0.35
N PHE A 76 -0.22 9.68 -0.09
CA PHE A 76 -0.30 9.05 1.22
C PHE A 76 0.69 7.90 1.31
N GLU A 77 1.55 7.92 2.32
CA GLU A 77 2.73 7.07 2.44
C GLU A 77 2.94 6.59 3.88
N ARG A 78 3.33 5.32 4.06
CA ARG A 78 3.91 4.84 5.33
C ARG A 78 5.40 4.54 5.17
N LEU A 79 6.21 5.41 5.77
CA LEU A 79 7.67 5.41 5.68
C LEU A 79 8.25 5.01 7.02
N ASN A 80 8.89 3.84 7.12
CA ASN A 80 9.52 3.39 8.37
C ASN A 80 8.61 3.70 9.58
N LYS A 81 8.93 4.68 10.43
CA LYS A 81 8.17 5.00 11.65
C LYS A 81 7.09 6.09 11.50
N SER A 82 6.74 6.51 10.29
CA SER A 82 5.81 7.61 10.08
C SER A 82 4.78 7.30 8.99
N ASP A 83 3.54 7.68 9.25
CA ASP A 83 2.48 7.81 8.26
C ASP A 83 2.42 9.28 7.84
N VAL A 84 2.55 9.55 6.55
CA VAL A 84 2.66 10.92 6.03
C VAL A 84 1.74 11.13 4.84
N TYR A 85 1.40 12.40 4.61
CA TYR A 85 0.75 12.83 3.38
C TYR A 85 1.40 14.12 2.86
N ASN A 86 1.61 14.20 1.56
CA ASN A 86 2.23 15.35 0.90
C ASN A 86 1.39 15.78 -0.30
N ARG A 87 1.26 17.09 -0.52
CA ARG A 87 0.54 17.62 -1.69
C ARG A 87 1.50 17.76 -2.87
N GLY A 88 1.11 17.22 -4.03
CA GLY A 88 1.82 17.39 -5.29
C GLY A 88 2.99 16.44 -5.55
N PHE A 89 3.59 15.85 -4.51
CA PHE A 89 4.72 14.95 -4.66
C PHE A 89 4.72 13.82 -3.63
N SER A 90 5.27 12.65 -4.00
CA SER A 90 5.59 11.60 -3.02
C SER A 90 6.92 11.91 -2.34
N THR A 91 7.15 11.33 -1.18
CA THR A 91 8.38 11.52 -0.41
C THR A 91 9.59 11.02 -1.21
N ASN A 92 10.66 11.83 -1.25
CA ASN A 92 11.88 11.60 -2.03
C ASN A 92 11.67 11.48 -3.56
N SER A 93 10.56 11.97 -4.11
CA SER A 93 10.32 11.93 -5.55
C SER A 93 11.27 12.82 -6.37
N ASP A 94 11.88 13.82 -5.74
CA ASP A 94 12.95 14.67 -6.28
C ASP A 94 14.29 13.91 -6.44
N LYS A 95 14.50 12.88 -5.63
CA LYS A 95 15.77 12.12 -5.56
C LYS A 95 15.69 10.75 -6.19
N CYS A 96 14.49 10.15 -6.17
CA CYS A 96 14.26 8.78 -6.56
C CYS A 96 13.21 8.70 -7.65
N SER A 97 13.43 7.82 -8.63
CA SER A 97 12.43 7.55 -9.66
C SER A 97 11.13 7.08 -9.00
N THR A 98 10.04 7.76 -9.37
CA THR A 98 8.69 7.40 -8.96
C THR A 98 7.85 7.02 -10.17
N ARG A 99 6.85 6.17 -9.96
CA ARG A 99 5.92 5.77 -11.00
C ARG A 99 4.53 5.60 -10.43
N ARG A 100 3.60 6.41 -10.93
CA ARG A 100 2.16 6.21 -10.78
C ARG A 100 1.69 5.12 -11.74
N GLU A 101 0.68 4.34 -11.34
CA GLU A 101 -0.04 3.48 -12.27
C GLU A 101 -0.79 4.32 -13.33
N SER A 102 -0.84 3.83 -14.56
CA SER A 102 -1.48 4.56 -15.67
C SER A 102 -3.00 4.58 -15.57
N ARG A 103 -3.60 3.58 -14.91
CA ARG A 103 -5.05 3.48 -14.70
C ARG A 103 -5.38 3.76 -13.23
N PRO A 104 -6.53 4.36 -12.94
CA PRO A 104 -6.99 4.50 -11.56
C PRO A 104 -7.20 3.13 -10.94
N ALA A 105 -6.84 3.02 -9.67
CA ALA A 105 -7.11 1.84 -8.85
C ALA A 105 -8.59 1.77 -8.42
N GLY A 106 -9.25 2.93 -8.38
CA GLY A 106 -10.68 3.06 -8.22
C GLY A 106 -11.11 4.52 -8.07
N TYR A 107 -12.37 4.73 -7.71
CA TYR A 107 -12.97 6.04 -7.47
C TYR A 107 -13.56 6.12 -6.06
N SER A 108 -13.46 7.28 -5.43
CA SER A 108 -13.95 7.49 -4.06
C SER A 108 -14.66 8.84 -3.92
N SER A 109 -15.73 8.85 -3.13
CA SER A 109 -16.45 10.06 -2.74
C SER A 109 -15.92 10.67 -1.44
N LEU A 110 -14.98 10.01 -0.75
CA LEU A 110 -14.47 10.48 0.54
C LEU A 110 -13.72 11.82 0.40
N SER A 111 -13.78 12.66 1.44
CA SER A 111 -12.98 13.89 1.49
C SER A 111 -11.50 13.56 1.67
N VAL A 112 -10.62 14.48 1.25
CA VAL A 112 -9.18 14.35 1.52
C VAL A 112 -8.93 14.37 3.03
N ASP A 113 -9.62 15.23 3.77
CA ASP A 113 -9.51 15.34 5.23
C ASP A 113 -9.80 14.01 5.93
N CYS A 114 -10.76 13.23 5.43
CA CYS A 114 -11.01 11.89 5.95
C CYS A 114 -9.77 10.99 5.80
N ILE A 115 -9.14 10.99 4.63
CA ILE A 115 -7.97 10.15 4.36
C ILE A 115 -6.74 10.64 5.13
N MET A 116 -6.60 11.95 5.32
CA MET A 116 -5.59 12.52 6.22
C MET A 116 -5.78 12.04 7.66
N LYS A 117 -7.01 12.06 8.18
CA LYS A 117 -7.33 11.52 9.51
C LYS A 117 -7.04 10.02 9.61
N CYS A 118 -7.42 9.23 8.60
CA CYS A 118 -7.08 7.82 8.54
C CYS A 118 -5.58 7.59 8.58
N THR A 119 -4.81 8.41 7.85
CA THR A 119 -3.34 8.35 7.81
C THR A 119 -2.75 8.66 9.19
N ASN A 120 -3.19 9.75 9.84
CA ASN A 120 -2.73 10.14 11.18
C ASN A 120 -3.07 9.10 12.26
N SER A 121 -4.21 8.43 12.13
CA SER A 121 -4.67 7.40 13.08
C SER A 121 -4.20 5.99 12.73
N TYR A 122 -3.49 5.80 11.60
CA TYR A 122 -3.20 4.47 11.06
C TYR A 122 -2.35 3.63 12.02
N GLU A 123 -1.25 4.17 12.55
CA GLU A 123 -0.42 3.45 13.53
C GLU A 123 -1.22 3.06 14.78
N ARG A 124 -2.08 3.94 15.30
CA ARG A 124 -2.96 3.61 16.43
C ARG A 124 -3.91 2.47 16.12
N LYS A 125 -4.42 2.38 14.88
CA LYS A 125 -5.36 1.35 14.45
C LYS A 125 -4.70 0.00 14.15
N TYR A 126 -3.54 0.03 13.49
CA TYR A 126 -2.92 -1.15 12.90
C TYR A 126 -1.56 -1.51 13.50
N GLY A 127 -1.09 -0.75 14.48
CA GLY A 127 0.18 -0.91 15.17
C GLY A 127 1.35 -0.24 14.45
N SER A 128 2.52 -0.31 15.09
CA SER A 128 3.75 0.26 14.56
C SER A 128 4.29 -0.47 13.33
N TYR A 129 5.26 0.14 12.68
CA TYR A 129 5.82 -0.39 11.43
C TYR A 129 6.59 -1.68 11.65
N ARG A 130 6.35 -2.65 10.76
CA ARG A 130 7.04 -3.93 10.71
C ARG A 130 7.31 -4.28 9.25
N ARG A 131 8.59 -4.44 8.88
CA ARG A 131 9.08 -4.62 7.49
C ARG A 131 8.34 -5.67 6.64
N ARG A 132 7.67 -6.64 7.25
CA ARG A 132 6.92 -7.70 6.54
C ARG A 132 5.42 -7.71 6.83
N VAL A 133 4.93 -6.95 7.82
CA VAL A 133 3.58 -7.13 8.38
C VAL A 133 2.78 -5.81 8.40
N ASN A 134 3.47 -4.66 8.45
CA ASN A 134 2.84 -3.35 8.46
C ASN A 134 3.78 -2.29 7.86
N ASP A 135 4.12 -2.52 6.59
CA ASP A 135 4.98 -1.64 5.79
C ASP A 135 4.15 -0.74 4.86
N GLY A 136 4.82 -0.01 3.96
CA GLY A 136 4.15 0.85 2.97
C GLY A 136 3.18 0.13 2.03
N ARG A 137 3.40 -1.16 1.74
CA ARG A 137 2.48 -1.95 0.91
C ARG A 137 1.16 -2.22 1.64
N HIS A 138 1.26 -2.63 2.90
CA HIS A 138 0.08 -2.90 3.73
C HIS A 138 -0.75 -1.62 3.93
N PHE A 139 -0.06 -0.52 4.18
CA PHE A 139 -0.67 0.81 4.29
C PHE A 139 -1.42 1.18 3.00
N ALA A 140 -0.76 1.14 1.84
CA ALA A 140 -1.37 1.51 0.57
C ALA A 140 -2.59 0.62 0.24
N ASN A 141 -2.49 -0.69 0.48
CA ASN A 141 -3.59 -1.63 0.25
C ASN A 141 -4.80 -1.33 1.15
N ARG A 142 -4.58 -1.02 2.43
CA ARG A 142 -5.66 -0.69 3.38
C ARG A 142 -6.31 0.66 3.08
N LEU A 143 -5.53 1.67 2.69
CA LEU A 143 -6.10 2.93 2.23
C LEU A 143 -6.93 2.75 0.96
N SER A 144 -6.46 1.95 0.00
CA SER A 144 -7.24 1.59 -1.20
C SER A 144 -8.55 0.90 -0.84
N ASP A 145 -8.56 0.00 0.14
CA ASP A 145 -9.78 -0.66 0.62
C ASP A 145 -10.79 0.35 1.21
N ILE A 146 -10.32 1.30 2.02
CA ILE A 146 -11.15 2.38 2.56
C ILE A 146 -11.73 3.24 1.43
N LEU A 147 -10.89 3.68 0.50
CA LEU A 147 -11.28 4.53 -0.63
C LEU A 147 -12.31 3.83 -1.53
N CYS A 148 -12.16 2.53 -1.77
CA CYS A 148 -13.09 1.78 -2.60
C CYS A 148 -14.41 1.46 -1.90
N THR A 149 -14.36 0.96 -0.66
CA THR A 149 -15.51 0.31 -0.02
C THR A 149 -16.34 1.25 0.84
N ARG A 150 -15.78 2.38 1.29
CA ARG A 150 -16.44 3.28 2.24
C ARG A 150 -17.02 4.50 1.52
N LYS A 151 -18.24 4.87 1.91
CA LYS A 151 -18.91 6.11 1.49
C LYS A 151 -18.89 7.19 2.57
N THR A 152 -18.68 6.79 3.82
CA THR A 152 -18.54 7.66 4.99
C THR A 152 -17.18 7.44 5.65
N CYS A 153 -16.68 8.45 6.35
CA CYS A 153 -15.38 8.35 7.00
C CYS A 153 -15.42 7.32 8.15
N PRO A 154 -14.51 6.34 8.21
CA PRO A 154 -14.46 5.40 9.32
C PRO A 154 -14.23 6.14 10.65
N SER A 155 -14.87 5.70 11.73
CA SER A 155 -14.81 6.37 13.04
C SER A 155 -13.43 6.38 13.73
N TRP A 156 -12.52 5.52 13.28
CA TRP A 156 -11.14 5.48 13.81
C TRP A 156 -10.20 6.40 13.04
N CYS A 157 -10.62 6.87 11.87
CA CYS A 157 -10.06 8.05 11.24
C CYS A 157 -10.57 9.24 12.08
#